data_AF-A0A969JU69-F1
#
_entry.id   AF-A0A969JU69-F1
#
_cell.length_a   1.000
_cell.length_b   1.000
_cell.length_c   1.000
_cell.angle_alpha   90.00
_cell.angle_beta   90.00
_cell.angle_gamma   90.00
#
_symmetry.space_group_name_H-M   'P 1'
#
loop_
_entity.id
_entity.type
_entity.pdbx_description
1 polymer ?
#
loop_
_entity_poly.entity_id
_entity_poly.type
_entity_poly.pdbx_seq_one_letter_code
_entity_poly.pdbx_strand_id
1 'polypeptide(L)'
;MEKRTVSLVLGAGGARGYAHIGVISWLNDHGFDIRSIAGSSMGALIGGIYAAGQLDAYTEWVHGLERHDVLQLLDLSFGSSGLFKGER
;
A
#
# COMPACT_ATOMS: atom_id res chain seq x y z
N MET A 1 -10.20 27.73 9.78
CA MET A 1 -10.94 26.52 10.21
C MET A 1 -9.92 25.51 10.67
N GLU A 2 -10.13 24.90 11.83
CA GLU A 2 -9.28 23.82 12.34
C GLU A 2 -9.49 22.55 11.49
N LYS A 3 -8.42 21.94 10.99
CA LYS A 3 -8.52 20.67 10.25
C LYS A 3 -8.96 19.57 11.20
N ARG A 4 -9.90 18.72 10.76
CA ARG A 4 -10.36 17.57 11.55
C ARG A 4 -9.27 16.51 11.57
N THR A 5 -8.78 16.15 12.74
CA THR A 5 -7.71 15.17 12.87
C THR A 5 -8.25 13.75 12.96
N VAL A 6 -7.48 12.78 12.43
CA VAL A 6 -7.81 11.35 12.50
C VAL A 6 -6.57 10.49 12.75
N SER A 7 -6.79 9.34 13.36
CA SER A 7 -5.82 8.24 13.45
C SER A 7 -6.30 7.11 12.56
N LEU A 8 -5.50 6.71 11.58
CA LEU A 8 -5.89 5.77 10.53
C LEU A 8 -5.29 4.38 10.77
N VAL A 9 -6.12 3.33 10.70
CA VAL A 9 -5.68 1.94 10.83
C VAL A 9 -6.01 1.18 9.54
N LEU A 10 -4.99 0.64 8.88
CA LEU A 10 -5.10 -0.03 7.59
C LEU A 10 -4.91 -1.55 7.73
N GLY A 11 -5.96 -2.32 7.42
CA GLY A 11 -5.90 -3.78 7.43
C GLY A 11 -5.00 -4.37 6.33
N ALA A 12 -4.69 -5.67 6.46
CA ALA A 12 -4.08 -6.44 5.37
C ALA A 12 -5.07 -6.64 4.21
N GLY A 13 -4.59 -7.07 3.04
CA GLY A 13 -5.49 -7.26 1.88
C GLY A 13 -4.83 -7.69 0.57
N GLY A 14 -3.52 -7.95 0.55
CA GLY A 14 -2.78 -8.26 -0.67
C GLY A 14 -3.01 -7.19 -1.74
N ALA A 15 -3.21 -7.60 -3.00
CA ALA A 15 -3.47 -6.69 -4.12
C ALA A 15 -4.71 -5.79 -3.92
N ARG A 16 -5.74 -6.24 -3.18
CA ARG A 16 -6.91 -5.39 -2.89
C ARG A 16 -6.60 -4.25 -1.93
N GLY A 17 -5.47 -4.32 -1.22
CA GLY A 17 -5.04 -3.28 -0.29
C GLY A 17 -4.64 -1.96 -0.98
N TYR A 18 -4.51 -1.92 -2.32
CA TYR A 18 -4.38 -0.65 -3.04
C TYR A 18 -5.59 0.28 -2.84
N ALA A 19 -6.75 -0.25 -2.43
CA ALA A 19 -7.90 0.56 -2.01
C ALA A 19 -7.56 1.56 -0.89
N HIS A 20 -6.54 1.27 -0.06
CA HIS A 20 -6.08 2.17 0.99
C HIS A 20 -5.56 3.51 0.44
N ILE A 21 -5.00 3.54 -0.78
CA ILE A 21 -4.56 4.78 -1.46
C ILE A 21 -5.77 5.71 -1.67
N GLY A 22 -6.90 5.15 -2.12
CA GLY A 22 -8.13 5.91 -2.33
C GLY A 22 -8.73 6.44 -1.03
N VAL A 23 -8.68 5.66 0.06
CA VAL A 23 -9.13 6.11 1.39
C VAL A 23 -8.30 7.30 1.88
N ILE A 24 -6.97 7.23 1.74
CA ILE A 24 -6.07 8.31 2.16
C ILE A 24 -6.32 9.57 1.31
N SER A 25 -6.42 9.43 -0.01
CA SER A 25 -6.70 10.55 -0.92
C SER A 25 -8.01 11.25 -0.56
N TRP A 26 -9.07 10.46 -0.35
CA TRP A 26 -10.38 11.00 0.05
C TRP A 26 -10.30 11.78 1.37
N LEU A 27 -9.60 11.27 2.38
CA LEU A 27 -9.42 11.96 3.66
C LEU A 27 -8.71 13.31 3.47
N ASN A 28 -7.62 13.34 2.69
CA ASN A 28 -6.87 14.56 2.43
C ASN A 28 -7.70 15.60 1.67
N ASP A 29 -8.42 15.17 0.62
CA ASP A 29 -9.29 16.02 -0.20
C ASP A 29 -10.43 16.64 0.61
N HIS A 30 -10.91 15.93 1.64
CA HIS A 30 -11.98 16.40 2.52
C HIS A 30 -11.47 17.15 3.77
N GLY A 31 -10.19 17.53 3.78
CA GLY A 31 -9.59 18.39 4.80
C GLY A 31 -9.33 17.70 6.14
N PHE A 32 -9.24 16.36 6.15
CA PHE A 32 -8.78 15.63 7.32
C PHE A 32 -7.25 15.70 7.43
N ASP A 33 -6.75 15.69 8.67
CA ASP A 33 -5.33 15.61 9.00
C ASP A 33 -5.02 14.27 9.66
N ILE A 34 -4.38 13.36 8.93
CA ILE A 34 -3.99 12.04 9.42
C ILE A 34 -2.75 12.19 10.31
N ARG A 35 -2.95 12.22 11.63
CA ARG A 35 -1.87 12.42 12.61
C ARG A 35 -1.07 11.18 12.94
N SER A 36 -1.70 10.02 12.82
CA SER A 36 -1.04 8.74 13.06
C SER A 36 -1.61 7.69 12.11
N ILE A 37 -0.76 6.77 11.71
CA ILE A 37 -1.12 5.68 10.81
C ILE A 37 -0.50 4.38 11.31
N ALA A 38 -1.30 3.32 11.34
CA ALA A 38 -0.86 1.96 11.63
C ALA A 38 -1.37 1.04 10.53
N GLY A 39 -0.62 -0.01 10.19
CA GLY A 39 -1.06 -0.95 9.17
C GLY A 39 -0.45 -2.33 9.29
N SER A 40 -1.04 -3.29 8.57
CA SER A 40 -0.56 -4.67 8.45
C SER A 40 -0.43 -5.10 6.99
N SER A 41 0.68 -5.78 6.63
CA SER A 41 0.97 -6.23 5.26
C SER A 41 0.83 -5.07 4.25
N MET A 42 -0.07 -5.17 3.26
CA MET A 42 -0.33 -4.09 2.30
C MET A 42 -0.73 -2.78 2.99
N GLY A 43 -1.49 -2.82 4.08
CA GLY A 43 -1.81 -1.62 4.86
C GLY A 43 -0.58 -0.97 5.51
N ALA A 44 0.40 -1.77 5.94
CA ALA A 44 1.66 -1.26 6.46
C ALA A 44 2.51 -0.62 5.35
N LEU A 45 2.54 -1.25 4.17
CA LEU A 45 3.24 -0.72 3.00
C LEU A 45 2.69 0.64 2.57
N ILE A 46 1.38 0.71 2.28
CA ILE A 46 0.72 1.96 1.88
C ILE A 46 0.83 3.01 2.98
N GLY A 47 0.61 2.62 4.25
CA GLY A 47 0.68 3.55 5.37
C GLY A 47 2.07 4.13 5.59
N GLY A 48 3.13 3.31 5.44
CA GLY A 48 4.51 3.76 5.53
C GLY A 48 4.91 4.70 4.39
N ILE A 49 4.51 4.37 3.15
CA ILE A 49 4.73 5.21 1.97
C ILE A 49 4.03 6.56 2.13
N TYR A 50 2.80 6.57 2.63
CA TYR A 50 2.08 7.80 2.93
C TYR A 50 2.80 8.63 4.00
N ALA A 51 3.22 8.01 5.10
CA ALA A 51 3.96 8.71 6.17
C ALA A 51 5.31 9.29 5.68
N ALA A 52 5.92 8.68 4.66
CA ALA A 52 7.12 9.18 4.00
C ALA A 52 6.86 10.31 2.98
N GLY A 53 5.59 10.67 2.72
CA GLY A 53 5.23 11.68 1.72
C GLY A 53 5.49 11.23 0.28
N GLN A 54 5.43 9.91 0.01
CA GLN A 54 5.75 9.32 -1.29
C GLN A 54 4.53 8.62 -1.94
N LEU A 55 3.32 8.89 -1.44
CA LEU A 55 2.10 8.20 -1.91
C LEU A 55 1.82 8.43 -3.40
N ASP A 56 2.00 9.65 -3.89
CA ASP A 56 1.73 9.98 -5.29
C ASP A 56 2.69 9.25 -6.24
N ALA A 57 3.99 9.33 -5.97
CA ALA A 57 5.00 8.62 -6.76
C ALA A 57 4.78 7.10 -6.77
N TYR A 58 4.38 6.53 -5.63
CA TYR A 58 4.04 5.12 -5.55
C TYR A 58 2.76 4.78 -6.33
N THR A 59 1.75 5.65 -6.28
CA THR A 59 0.49 5.47 -7.02
C THR A 59 0.74 5.43 -8.52
N GLU A 60 1.57 6.34 -9.04
CA GLU A 60 2.00 6.33 -10.45
C GLU A 60 2.73 5.04 -10.82
N TRP A 61 3.65 4.58 -9.97
CA TRP A 61 4.35 3.30 -10.19
C TRP A 61 3.37 2.12 -10.22
N VAL A 62 2.40 2.06 -9.30
CA VAL A 62 1.39 0.99 -9.27
C VAL A 62 0.52 0.99 -10.52
N HIS A 63 0.14 2.16 -11.03
CA HIS A 63 -0.65 2.27 -12.26
C HIS A 63 0.11 1.79 -13.50
N GLY A 64 1.44 1.85 -13.48
CA GLY A 64 2.31 1.34 -14.54
C GLY A 64 2.54 -0.18 -14.50
N LEU A 65 2.06 -0.90 -13.48
CA LEU A 65 2.28 -2.34 -13.36
C LEU A 65 1.44 -3.12 -14.38
N GLU A 66 2.10 -3.87 -15.26
CA GLU A 66 1.43 -4.83 -16.12
C GLU A 66 1.29 -6.20 -15.44
N ARG A 67 0.43 -7.07 -16.00
CA ARG A 67 0.29 -8.46 -15.51
C ARG A 67 1.62 -9.21 -15.46
N HIS A 68 2.54 -8.92 -16.38
CA HIS A 68 3.84 -9.57 -16.43
C HIS A 68 4.75 -9.13 -15.27
N ASP A 69 4.69 -7.86 -14.86
CA ASP A 69 5.44 -7.32 -13.72
C ASP A 69 4.95 -7.93 -12.40
N VAL A 70 3.63 -8.07 -12.26
CA VAL A 70 3.01 -8.70 -11.08
C VAL A 70 3.43 -10.17 -10.98
N LEU A 71 3.54 -10.88 -12.11
CA LEU A 71 4.03 -12.25 -12.15
C LEU A 71 5.54 -12.36 -11.83
N GLN A 72 6.35 -11.38 -12.23
CA GLN A 72 7.79 -11.35 -11.89
C GLN A 72 8.05 -11.03 -10.41
N LEU A 73 7.18 -10.23 -9.77
CA LEU A 73 7.23 -9.95 -8.34
C LEU A 73 6.80 -11.16 -7.49
N LEU A 74 5.99 -12.05 -8.05
CA LEU A 74 5.61 -13.32 -7.45
C LEU A 74 6.69 -14.37 -7.79
N ASP A 75 7.73 -14.47 -6.95
CA ASP A 75 8.77 -15.51 -7.05
C ASP A 75 8.20 -16.92 -6.70
N LEU A 76 7.26 -17.38 -7.50
CA LEU A 76 6.55 -18.65 -7.33
C LEU A 76 7.49 -19.80 -7.68
N SER A 77 8.00 -20.47 -6.63
CA SER A 77 8.71 -21.73 -6.78
C SER A 77 7.75 -22.90 -6.59
N PHE A 78 7.48 -23.66 -7.65
CA PHE A 78 6.86 -24.98 -7.56
C PHE A 78 7.95 -26.06 -7.47
N GLY A 79 8.51 -26.21 -6.27
CA GLY A 79 9.48 -27.25 -5.91
C GLY A 79 9.27 -27.71 -4.47
N SER A 80 9.64 -28.94 -4.13
CA SER A 80 9.31 -29.68 -2.90
C SER A 80 9.84 -29.09 -1.58
N SER A 81 10.27 -27.83 -1.54
CA SER A 81 10.87 -27.16 -0.39
C SER A 81 10.21 -25.83 0.00
N GLY A 82 9.13 -25.39 -0.66
CA GLY A 82 8.39 -24.19 -0.26
C GLY A 82 7.87 -23.36 -1.44
N LEU A 83 6.93 -22.44 -1.16
CA LEU A 83 6.25 -21.61 -2.16
C LEU A 83 7.08 -20.40 -2.66
N PHE A 84 8.18 -20.08 -1.98
CA PHE A 84 9.05 -18.94 -2.30
C PHE A 84 10.52 -19.39 -2.36
N LYS A 85 11.25 -19.01 -3.41
CA LYS A 85 12.65 -19.42 -3.62
C LYS A 85 13.65 -18.43 -3.01
N GLY A 86 13.31 -17.15 -2.96
CA GLY A 86 14.10 -16.13 -2.27
C GLY A 86 15.45 -15.86 -2.95
N GLU A 87 15.55 -16.07 -4.26
CA GLU A 87 16.78 -15.83 -5.04
C GLU A 87 16.86 -14.39 -5.60
N ARG A 88 15.88 -13.53 -5.26
CA ARG A 88 15.84 -12.11 -5.64
C ARG A 88 15.37 -11.26 -4.47
#